data_AF-E9GBB2-F1
#
_entry.id   AF-E9GBB2-F1
#
_cell.length_a   1.000
_cell.length_b   1.000
_cell.length_c   1.000
_cell.angle_alpha   90.00
_cell.angle_beta   90.00
_cell.angle_gamma   90.00
#
_symmetry.space_group_name_H-M   'P 1'
#
loop_
_entity.id
_entity.type
_entity.pdbx_description
1 polymer ?
#
loop_
_entity_poly.entity_id
_entity_poly.type
_entity_poly.pdbx_seq_one_letter_code
_entity_poly.pdbx_strand_id
1 'polypeptide(L)'
;VVPGAITVTNMEALFKISDISPVGTIAYLYEEESLLVRVRKGWQYISMGNFVPLPTPTTTTIPPPTTLKPSAPSAAENLVPRIAEGPSLRLVALNEPLSGDMGGIQRVDYACFRQARQAGLRGTFRAFLASRVQNLDTIVRSSDREFPVVNLRGEVLFRTWNDLFRGGRASEFASAARQQRHDIYSFNNRNIFNDIVWPQKVVWHGAGPSGERQLDSYCDAWTSSDAKTLGVAASLIASSPSHQQQQQTGGGGAVANCWPRTSSRVRIDSSSCASKPPAKGSPPVAVGG
;
A
#
# COMPACT_ATOMS: atom_id res chain seq x y z
N VAL A 1 -18.27 -34.71 29.47
CA VAL A 1 -17.22 -35.04 28.48
C VAL A 1 -16.34 -33.80 28.34
N VAL A 2 -15.07 -33.88 28.72
CA VAL A 2 -14.12 -32.77 28.56
C VAL A 2 -13.66 -32.80 27.10
N PRO A 3 -13.87 -31.74 26.30
CA PRO A 3 -13.38 -31.72 24.93
C PRO A 3 -11.84 -31.75 24.94
N GLY A 4 -11.25 -32.74 24.29
CA GLY A 4 -9.79 -32.88 24.17
C GLY A 4 -9.23 -32.09 22.98
N ALA A 5 -7.91 -31.91 22.98
CA ALA A 5 -7.16 -31.43 21.83
C ALA A 5 -6.45 -32.60 21.13
N ILE A 6 -6.52 -32.64 19.80
CA ILE A 6 -5.89 -33.66 18.98
C ILE A 6 -4.99 -33.00 17.92
N THR A 7 -3.98 -33.74 17.45
CA THR A 7 -3.14 -33.30 16.33
C THR A 7 -3.26 -34.32 15.20
N VAL A 8 -3.38 -33.82 13.97
CA VAL A 8 -3.57 -34.64 12.76
C VAL A 8 -2.70 -34.11 11.63
N THR A 9 -2.27 -34.99 10.75
CA THR A 9 -1.38 -34.64 9.65
C THR A 9 -2.09 -33.84 8.57
N ASN A 10 -3.25 -34.33 8.10
CA ASN A 10 -3.99 -33.78 6.97
C ASN A 10 -5.51 -33.96 7.09
N MET A 11 -6.24 -33.34 6.16
CA MET A 11 -7.71 -33.29 6.20
C MET A 11 -8.34 -34.69 6.08
N GLU A 12 -7.72 -35.60 5.32
CA GLU A 12 -8.19 -36.98 5.20
C GLU A 12 -8.10 -37.73 6.53
N ALA A 13 -7.01 -37.54 7.27
CA ALA A 13 -6.84 -38.08 8.61
C ALA A 13 -7.86 -37.47 9.60
N LEU A 14 -8.15 -36.17 9.48
CA LEU A 14 -9.17 -35.48 10.28
C LEU A 14 -10.58 -36.06 10.02
N PHE A 15 -10.91 -36.33 8.75
CA PHE A 15 -12.20 -36.94 8.39
C PHE A 15 -12.35 -38.36 8.96
N LYS A 16 -11.29 -39.17 8.93
CA LYS A 16 -11.33 -40.54 9.48
C LYS A 16 -11.65 -40.58 10.99
N ILE A 17 -11.26 -39.56 11.74
CA ILE A 17 -11.48 -39.49 13.20
C ILE A 17 -12.68 -38.63 13.58
N SER A 18 -13.42 -38.11 12.61
CA SER A 18 -14.54 -37.18 12.83
C SER A 18 -15.76 -37.81 13.51
N ASP A 19 -15.93 -39.12 13.35
CA ASP A 19 -17.05 -39.88 13.90
C ASP A 19 -16.85 -40.26 15.37
N ILE A 20 -15.59 -40.40 15.77
CA ILE A 20 -15.20 -40.72 17.15
C ILE A 20 -14.88 -39.47 17.98
N SER A 21 -14.77 -38.30 17.33
CA SER A 21 -14.46 -37.03 17.99
C SER A 21 -15.75 -36.32 18.44
N PRO A 22 -15.98 -36.11 19.75
CA PRO A 22 -17.16 -35.41 20.23
C PRO A 22 -17.16 -33.93 19.79
N VAL A 23 -18.36 -33.33 19.68
CA VAL A 23 -18.50 -31.89 19.40
C VAL A 23 -17.78 -31.08 20.49
N GLY A 24 -17.03 -30.07 20.06
CA GLY A 24 -16.15 -29.26 20.91
C GLY A 24 -14.68 -29.68 20.90
N THR A 25 -14.33 -30.83 20.30
CA THR A 25 -12.94 -31.25 20.13
C THR A 25 -12.17 -30.25 19.27
N ILE A 26 -10.95 -29.90 19.66
CA ILE A 26 -10.08 -29.01 18.89
C ILE A 26 -9.00 -29.86 18.21
N ALA A 27 -8.76 -29.63 16.92
CA ALA A 27 -7.75 -30.33 16.13
C ALA A 27 -6.74 -29.33 15.54
N TYR A 28 -5.44 -29.63 15.67
CA TYR A 28 -4.38 -28.94 14.93
C TYR A 28 -3.97 -29.76 13.71
N LEU A 29 -3.97 -29.12 12.54
CA LEU A 29 -3.62 -29.71 11.26
C LEU A 29 -2.19 -29.30 10.87
N TYR A 30 -1.28 -30.27 10.76
CA TYR A 30 0.13 -29.99 10.49
C TYR A 30 0.39 -29.43 9.10
N GLU A 31 -0.19 -30.03 8.05
CA GLU A 31 0.08 -29.61 6.67
C GLU A 31 -0.41 -28.20 6.34
N GLU A 32 -1.50 -27.76 6.99
CA GLU A 32 -2.05 -26.42 6.80
C GLU A 32 -1.64 -25.43 7.90
N GLU A 33 -0.89 -25.90 8.90
CA GLU A 33 -0.60 -25.15 10.14
C GLU A 33 -1.85 -24.42 10.66
N SER A 34 -2.97 -25.14 10.78
CA SER A 34 -4.29 -24.57 11.05
C SER A 34 -5.00 -25.25 12.22
N LEU A 35 -5.81 -24.49 12.96
CA LEU A 35 -6.60 -24.99 14.08
C LEU A 35 -8.07 -25.10 13.68
N LEU A 36 -8.71 -26.22 14.00
CA LEU A 36 -10.11 -26.49 13.72
C LEU A 36 -10.84 -26.92 14.98
N VAL A 37 -12.15 -26.68 15.04
CA VAL A 37 -13.04 -27.16 16.11
C VAL A 37 -14.18 -28.00 15.56
N ARG A 38 -14.48 -29.12 16.20
CA ARG A 38 -15.59 -30.00 15.85
C ARG A 38 -16.91 -29.33 16.20
N VAL A 39 -17.69 -28.96 15.19
CA VAL A 39 -19.05 -28.41 15.32
C VAL A 39 -20.08 -29.47 14.90
N ARG A 40 -21.37 -29.25 15.15
CA ARG A 40 -22.42 -30.27 14.89
C ARG A 40 -22.40 -30.87 13.47
N LYS A 41 -22.07 -30.08 12.45
CA LYS A 41 -22.12 -30.49 11.03
C LYS A 41 -20.74 -30.74 10.38
N GLY A 42 -19.65 -30.72 11.16
CA GLY A 42 -18.31 -30.94 10.61
C GLY A 42 -17.22 -30.26 11.45
N TRP A 43 -16.17 -29.79 10.78
CA TRP A 43 -15.08 -29.03 11.38
C TRP A 43 -15.14 -27.58 10.93
N GLN A 44 -14.86 -26.66 11.84
CA GLN A 44 -14.82 -25.23 11.59
C GLN A 44 -13.39 -24.73 11.82
N TYR A 45 -12.84 -24.02 10.84
CA TYR A 45 -11.56 -23.35 10.99
C TYR A 45 -11.62 -22.24 12.04
N ILE A 46 -10.62 -22.21 12.90
CA ILE A 46 -10.35 -21.14 13.85
C ILE A 46 -9.23 -20.30 13.26
N SER A 47 -9.50 -19.01 13.04
CA SER A 47 -8.47 -18.06 12.64
C SER A 47 -7.44 -17.92 13.75
N MET A 48 -6.22 -18.41 13.51
CA MET A 48 -5.09 -18.17 14.41
C MET A 48 -4.54 -16.77 14.17
N GLY A 49 -4.09 -16.14 15.25
CA GLY A 49 -3.45 -14.83 15.20
C GLY A 49 -2.04 -14.91 14.62
N ASN A 50 -1.18 -13.97 15.00
CA ASN A 50 0.17 -13.89 14.47
C ASN A 50 1.05 -15.05 14.97
N PHE A 51 1.76 -15.71 14.05
CA PHE A 51 2.78 -16.71 14.36
C PHE A 51 3.99 -16.05 15.03
N VAL A 52 4.45 -16.65 16.13
CA VAL A 52 5.64 -16.20 16.87
C VAL A 52 6.76 -17.22 16.63
N PRO A 53 7.81 -16.89 15.86
CA PRO A 53 8.91 -17.82 15.60
C PRO A 53 9.76 -18.05 16.87
N LEU A 54 10.14 -19.30 17.13
CA LEU A 54 11.08 -19.61 18.21
C LEU A 54 12.50 -19.14 17.84
N PRO A 55 13.27 -18.57 18.79
CA PRO A 55 14.64 -18.14 18.55
C PRO A 55 15.53 -19.36 18.26
N THR A 56 16.10 -19.42 17.06
CA THR A 56 17.08 -20.45 16.68
C THR A 56 18.43 -20.11 17.32
N PRO A 57 19.05 -21.00 18.14
CA PRO A 57 20.36 -20.73 18.73
C PRO A 57 21.41 -20.69 17.61
N THR A 58 21.96 -19.50 17.36
CA THR A 58 22.94 -19.26 16.30
C THR A 58 24.36 -19.46 16.87
N THR A 59 24.94 -20.64 16.64
CA THR A 59 26.37 -20.87 16.88
C THR A 59 27.16 -20.08 15.84
N THR A 60 27.90 -19.07 16.29
CA THR A 60 28.71 -18.18 15.44
C THR A 60 29.96 -18.91 14.97
N THR A 61 30.05 -19.22 13.67
CA THR A 61 31.31 -19.57 13.02
C THR A 61 31.47 -18.69 11.78
N ILE A 62 32.44 -17.78 11.83
CA ILE A 62 32.81 -16.86 10.75
C ILE A 62 33.58 -17.63 9.67
N PRO A 63 33.29 -17.44 8.36
CA PRO A 63 34.27 -17.67 7.30
C PRO A 63 34.60 -16.40 6.49
N PRO A 64 35.75 -16.39 5.77
CA PRO A 64 36.39 -15.21 5.17
C PRO A 64 35.87 -14.89 3.74
N PRO A 65 36.30 -13.78 3.10
CA PRO A 65 35.60 -13.17 1.98
C PRO A 65 36.04 -13.76 0.63
N THR A 66 35.09 -14.16 -0.21
CA THR A 66 35.37 -14.32 -1.66
C THR A 66 34.14 -14.10 -2.55
N THR A 67 34.30 -13.15 -3.46
CA THR A 67 33.81 -13.07 -4.85
C THR A 67 32.31 -13.10 -5.16
N LEU A 68 31.88 -11.95 -5.68
CA LEU A 68 30.62 -11.59 -6.29
C LEU A 68 30.16 -12.55 -7.41
N LYS A 69 28.92 -13.02 -7.31
CA LYS A 69 28.04 -13.30 -8.46
C LYS A 69 26.57 -13.06 -8.04
N PRO A 70 25.73 -12.43 -8.88
CA PRO A 70 24.38 -12.05 -8.47
C PRO A 70 23.43 -13.24 -8.61
N SER A 71 23.05 -13.84 -7.48
CA SER A 71 21.93 -14.77 -7.37
C SER A 71 20.75 -14.06 -6.71
N ALA A 72 19.59 -14.21 -7.34
CA ALA A 72 18.23 -13.77 -7.00
C ALA A 72 17.97 -13.23 -5.58
N PRO A 73 17.17 -12.15 -5.43
CA PRO A 73 16.90 -11.55 -4.13
C PRO A 73 16.16 -12.54 -3.22
N SER A 74 16.84 -12.93 -2.14
CA SER A 74 16.30 -13.68 -1.02
C SER A 74 15.09 -12.94 -0.43
N ALA A 75 14.01 -13.68 -0.19
CA ALA A 75 12.73 -13.19 0.33
C ALA A 75 12.77 -12.70 1.80
N ALA A 76 13.95 -12.36 2.33
CA ALA A 76 14.20 -12.02 3.73
C ALA A 76 14.39 -10.51 4.01
N GLU A 77 14.09 -9.62 3.05
CA GLU A 77 14.26 -8.17 3.23
C GLU A 77 12.98 -7.41 3.64
N ASN A 78 11.86 -8.08 3.93
CA ASN A 78 10.55 -7.43 4.08
C ASN A 78 10.13 -7.05 5.52
N LEU A 79 11.04 -7.05 6.50
CA LEU A 79 10.68 -6.68 7.89
C LEU A 79 10.99 -5.23 8.26
N VAL A 80 11.54 -4.45 7.33
CA VAL A 80 11.70 -3.00 7.47
C VAL A 80 11.02 -2.35 6.27
N PRO A 81 10.11 -1.37 6.46
CA PRO A 81 9.59 -0.60 5.34
C PRO A 81 10.78 -0.03 4.57
N ARG A 82 10.99 -0.48 3.33
CA ARG A 82 12.08 0.06 2.52
C ARG A 82 11.79 1.52 2.29
N ILE A 83 12.68 2.39 2.73
CA ILE A 83 12.64 3.80 2.37
C ILE A 83 13.22 3.90 0.96
N ALA A 84 12.49 4.52 0.04
CA ALA A 84 12.99 4.69 -1.32
C ALA A 84 14.17 5.67 -1.32
N GLU A 85 15.36 5.17 -1.67
CA GLU A 85 16.52 6.00 -1.94
C GLU A 85 16.49 6.48 -3.39
N GLY A 86 16.08 7.73 -3.63
CA GLY A 86 16.07 8.35 -4.96
C GLY A 86 14.69 8.83 -5.45
N PRO A 87 14.54 9.06 -6.78
CA PRO A 87 13.28 9.49 -7.36
C PRO A 87 12.17 8.47 -7.06
N SER A 88 11.07 8.96 -6.51
CA SER A 88 9.93 8.15 -6.10
C SER A 88 8.64 8.89 -6.37
N LEU A 89 7.56 8.12 -6.45
CA LEU A 89 6.23 8.65 -6.66
C LEU A 89 5.38 8.47 -5.41
N ARG A 90 4.84 9.57 -4.90
CA ARG A 90 4.22 9.59 -3.57
C ARG A 90 2.71 9.48 -3.64
N LEU A 91 2.16 8.43 -3.04
CA LEU A 91 0.72 8.27 -2.83
C LEU A 91 0.32 8.87 -1.49
N VAL A 92 -0.66 9.77 -1.52
CA VAL A 92 -1.16 10.44 -0.30
C VAL A 92 -2.68 10.59 -0.42
N ALA A 93 -3.40 10.33 0.66
CA ALA A 93 -4.85 10.57 0.71
C ALA A 93 -5.17 12.05 0.90
N LEU A 94 -6.32 12.51 0.38
CA LEU A 94 -6.92 13.76 0.86
C LEU A 94 -7.25 13.64 2.35
N ASN A 95 -7.38 14.79 3.03
CA ASN A 95 -7.61 14.87 4.48
C ASN A 95 -9.02 14.49 4.94
N GLU A 96 -9.96 14.32 4.01
CA GLU A 96 -11.36 13.97 4.26
C GLU A 96 -11.85 12.99 3.19
N PRO A 97 -12.82 12.11 3.50
CA PRO A 97 -13.47 11.28 2.49
C PRO A 97 -14.32 12.13 1.53
N LEU A 98 -14.46 11.69 0.28
CA LEU A 98 -15.31 12.32 -0.72
C LEU A 98 -16.40 11.36 -1.19
N SER A 99 -17.59 11.89 -1.46
CA SER A 99 -18.65 11.16 -2.18
C SER A 99 -18.35 11.12 -3.69
N GLY A 100 -19.23 10.50 -4.47
CA GLY A 100 -19.14 10.50 -5.93
C GLY A 100 -19.28 11.89 -6.57
N ASP A 101 -19.96 12.83 -5.90
CA ASP A 101 -19.99 14.23 -6.34
C ASP A 101 -18.81 14.99 -5.76
N MET A 102 -17.73 15.01 -6.52
CA MET A 102 -16.51 15.74 -6.19
C MET A 102 -16.41 17.05 -6.97
N GLY A 103 -17.49 17.49 -7.65
CA GLY A 103 -17.47 18.63 -8.56
C GLY A 103 -16.54 18.42 -9.77
N GLY A 104 -16.31 17.17 -10.16
CA GLY A 104 -15.49 16.76 -11.29
C GLY A 104 -13.99 16.66 -11.00
N ILE A 105 -13.26 16.01 -11.91
CA ILE A 105 -11.83 15.68 -11.74
C ILE A 105 -10.95 16.90 -11.46
N GLN A 106 -11.25 18.06 -12.05
CA GLN A 106 -10.47 19.29 -11.89
C GLN A 106 -10.50 19.81 -10.46
N ARG A 107 -11.65 19.68 -9.78
CA ARG A 107 -11.79 20.09 -8.37
C ARG A 107 -10.98 19.19 -7.45
N VAL A 108 -10.94 17.88 -7.74
CA VAL A 108 -10.12 16.91 -6.99
C VAL A 108 -8.63 17.17 -7.23
N ASP A 109 -8.22 17.39 -8.48
CA ASP A 109 -6.85 17.79 -8.84
C ASP A 109 -6.41 19.05 -8.05
N TYR A 110 -7.29 20.05 -7.96
CA TYR A 110 -7.03 21.26 -7.18
C TYR A 110 -6.95 20.98 -5.67
N ALA A 111 -7.81 20.12 -5.13
CA ALA A 111 -7.76 19.72 -3.73
C ALA A 111 -6.43 19.02 -3.39
N CYS A 112 -5.97 18.10 -4.25
CA CYS A 112 -4.67 17.44 -4.14
C CYS A 112 -3.53 18.47 -4.15
N PHE A 113 -3.53 19.38 -5.11
CA PHE A 113 -2.51 20.43 -5.20
C PHE A 113 -2.46 21.30 -3.93
N ARG A 114 -3.62 21.78 -3.48
CA ARG A 114 -3.71 22.67 -2.31
C ARG A 114 -3.25 21.98 -1.02
N GLN A 115 -3.75 20.78 -0.74
CA GLN A 115 -3.40 20.06 0.50
C GLN A 115 -1.93 19.63 0.50
N ALA A 116 -1.37 19.23 -0.65
CA ALA A 116 0.06 18.95 -0.78
C ALA A 116 0.93 20.16 -0.44
N ARG A 117 0.54 21.36 -0.90
CA ARG A 117 1.26 22.60 -0.60
C ARG A 117 1.18 22.99 0.86
N GLN A 118 0.02 22.81 1.49
CA GLN A 118 -0.16 23.03 2.93
C GLN A 118 0.67 22.05 3.77
N ALA A 119 0.86 20.81 3.28
CA ALA A 119 1.73 19.81 3.90
C ALA A 119 3.23 20.01 3.58
N GLY A 120 3.61 21.08 2.89
CA GLY A 120 5.01 21.38 2.56
C GLY A 120 5.61 20.50 1.46
N LEU A 121 4.80 19.72 0.74
CA LEU A 121 5.28 18.85 -0.33
C LEU A 121 5.58 19.65 -1.59
N ARG A 122 6.71 19.32 -2.22
CA ARG A 122 7.14 19.92 -3.49
C ARG A 122 6.50 19.17 -4.67
N GLY A 123 6.25 19.88 -5.77
CA GLY A 123 5.59 19.35 -6.97
C GLY A 123 4.11 19.72 -7.07
N THR A 124 3.42 19.17 -8.07
CA THR A 124 1.97 19.37 -8.26
C THR A 124 1.31 18.03 -8.06
N PHE A 125 0.38 17.88 -7.12
CA PHE A 125 -0.34 16.61 -6.96
C PHE A 125 -1.61 16.58 -7.82
N ARG A 126 -1.99 15.41 -8.31
CA ARG A 126 -3.19 15.12 -9.11
C ARG A 126 -3.99 13.99 -8.48
N ALA A 127 -5.27 13.94 -8.78
CA ALA A 127 -6.18 12.90 -8.33
C ALA A 127 -5.82 11.53 -8.92
N PHE A 128 -5.90 10.49 -8.10
CA PHE A 128 -5.83 9.09 -8.50
C PHE A 128 -7.23 8.62 -8.92
N LEU A 129 -7.74 9.17 -10.02
CA LEU A 129 -9.07 8.86 -10.54
C LEU A 129 -9.02 8.79 -12.07
N ALA A 130 -9.69 7.81 -12.65
CA ALA A 130 -9.97 7.82 -14.08
C ALA A 130 -10.86 9.02 -14.44
N SER A 131 -10.77 9.50 -15.67
CA SER A 131 -11.64 10.56 -16.18
C SER A 131 -12.12 10.23 -17.59
N ARG A 132 -13.04 11.04 -18.12
CA ARG A 132 -13.59 10.88 -19.47
C ARG A 132 -12.50 10.77 -20.56
N VAL A 133 -11.38 11.46 -20.39
CA VAL A 133 -10.31 11.57 -21.40
C VAL A 133 -8.98 10.95 -20.98
N GLN A 134 -8.88 10.41 -19.76
CA GLN A 134 -7.62 9.88 -19.23
C GLN A 134 -7.86 8.58 -18.47
N ASN A 135 -7.16 7.52 -18.88
CA ASN A 135 -7.09 6.27 -18.12
C ASN A 135 -6.22 6.45 -16.88
N LEU A 136 -6.50 5.67 -15.84
CA LEU A 136 -5.81 5.77 -14.56
C LEU A 136 -4.33 5.43 -14.69
N ASP A 137 -3.98 4.37 -15.43
CA ASP A 137 -2.59 3.92 -15.67
C ASP A 137 -1.73 5.00 -16.37
N THR A 138 -2.37 5.87 -17.15
CA THR A 138 -1.71 6.93 -17.92
C THR A 138 -1.56 8.27 -17.21
N ILE A 139 -2.00 8.40 -15.95
CA ILE A 139 -1.85 9.64 -15.18
C ILE A 139 -0.37 9.99 -14.95
N VAL A 140 0.47 8.96 -14.78
CA VAL A 140 1.92 9.08 -14.67
C VAL A 140 2.56 9.01 -16.06
N ARG A 141 3.50 9.93 -16.32
CA ARG A 141 4.27 9.95 -17.57
C ARG A 141 5.05 8.65 -17.73
N SER A 142 5.16 8.18 -18.97
CA SER A 142 5.82 6.91 -19.29
C SER A 142 7.24 6.78 -18.73
N SER A 143 8.03 7.87 -18.72
CA SER A 143 9.41 7.88 -18.21
C SER A 143 9.52 7.61 -16.72
N ASP A 144 8.46 7.87 -15.97
CA ASP A 144 8.49 7.88 -14.52
C ASP A 144 7.79 6.63 -13.94
N ARG A 145 7.21 5.78 -14.80
CA ARG A 145 6.43 4.60 -14.35
C ARG A 145 7.28 3.49 -13.73
N GLU A 146 8.60 3.56 -13.92
CA GLU A 146 9.57 2.63 -13.31
C GLU A 146 10.00 3.09 -11.90
N PHE A 147 9.55 4.26 -11.43
CA PHE A 147 9.87 4.71 -10.08
C PHE A 147 9.01 4.03 -9.02
N PRO A 148 9.58 3.77 -7.82
CA PRO A 148 8.85 3.19 -6.71
C PRO A 148 7.75 4.10 -6.22
N VAL A 149 6.66 3.46 -5.80
CA VAL A 149 5.50 4.11 -5.21
C VAL A 149 5.68 4.11 -3.70
N VAL A 150 5.62 5.28 -3.06
CA VAL A 150 5.84 5.44 -1.63
C VAL A 150 4.69 6.16 -0.95
N ASN A 151 4.49 5.97 0.36
CA ASN A 151 3.51 6.72 1.14
C ASN A 151 4.02 8.11 1.56
N LEU A 152 3.28 8.84 2.40
CA LEU A 152 3.71 10.17 2.91
C LEU A 152 5.02 10.15 3.71
N ARG A 153 5.41 9.01 4.28
CA ARG A 153 6.65 8.85 5.05
C ARG A 153 7.84 8.38 4.23
N GLY A 154 7.62 8.03 2.96
CA GLY A 154 8.67 7.56 2.04
C GLY A 154 8.84 6.04 2.07
N GLU A 155 7.95 5.33 2.77
CA GLU A 155 7.91 3.88 2.82
C GLU A 155 7.33 3.36 1.50
N VAL A 156 8.03 2.41 0.87
CA VAL A 156 7.64 1.84 -0.43
C VAL A 156 6.35 1.03 -0.30
N LEU A 157 5.30 1.48 -1.00
CA LEU A 157 4.04 0.76 -1.18
C LEU A 157 4.14 -0.27 -2.31
N PHE A 158 4.75 0.12 -3.43
CA PHE A 158 4.89 -0.71 -4.63
C PHE A 158 6.25 -0.48 -5.27
N ARG A 159 6.79 -1.55 -5.88
CA ARG A 159 8.09 -1.51 -6.56
C ARG A 159 8.12 -0.51 -7.71
N THR A 160 7.06 -0.46 -8.52
CA THR A 160 6.90 0.49 -9.62
C THR A 160 5.44 0.88 -9.81
N TRP A 161 5.18 1.96 -10.55
CA TRP A 161 3.82 2.30 -10.99
C TRP A 161 3.25 1.26 -11.97
N ASN A 162 4.09 0.70 -12.83
CA ASN A 162 3.66 -0.34 -13.78
C ASN A 162 3.17 -1.61 -13.05
N ASP A 163 3.79 -1.98 -11.93
CA ASP A 163 3.37 -3.13 -11.13
C ASP A 163 1.99 -2.98 -10.52
N LEU A 164 1.48 -1.74 -10.40
CA LEU A 164 0.13 -1.48 -9.93
C LEU A 164 -0.94 -1.98 -10.90
N PHE A 165 -0.67 -1.94 -12.21
CA PHE A 165 -1.65 -2.27 -13.26
C PHE A 165 -1.32 -3.55 -14.03
N ARG A 166 -0.07 -4.05 -13.93
CA ARG A 166 0.33 -5.30 -14.58
C ARG A 166 -0.32 -6.51 -13.90
N GLY A 167 -0.89 -7.40 -14.71
CA GLY A 167 -1.46 -8.67 -14.25
C GLY A 167 -2.81 -8.55 -13.52
N GLY A 168 -3.53 -7.43 -13.66
CA GLY A 168 -4.83 -7.22 -13.01
C GLY A 168 -4.73 -6.95 -11.50
N ARG A 169 -3.54 -6.61 -11.00
CA ARG A 169 -3.24 -6.39 -9.58
C ARG A 169 -3.69 -5.02 -9.05
N ALA A 170 -4.36 -4.20 -9.87
CA ALA A 170 -4.89 -2.92 -9.41
C ALA A 170 -6.03 -3.12 -8.39
N SER A 171 -6.75 -4.24 -8.45
CA SER A 171 -7.65 -4.67 -7.38
C SER A 171 -6.86 -5.01 -6.11
N GLU A 172 -5.71 -5.66 -6.25
CA GLU A 172 -4.79 -5.98 -5.14
C GLU A 172 -4.08 -4.76 -4.53
N PHE A 173 -4.19 -3.57 -5.12
CA PHE A 173 -3.63 -2.30 -4.60
C PHE A 173 -3.85 -2.15 -3.09
N ALA A 174 -5.07 -2.44 -2.65
CA ALA A 174 -5.48 -2.33 -1.28
C ALA A 174 -4.89 -3.43 -0.36
N SER A 175 -4.92 -4.69 -0.82
CA SER A 175 -4.41 -5.82 -0.03
C SER A 175 -2.90 -5.88 0.00
N ALA A 176 -2.21 -5.49 -1.07
CA ALA A 176 -0.75 -5.48 -1.14
C ALA A 176 -0.16 -4.40 -0.22
N ALA A 177 -0.78 -3.21 -0.16
CA ALA A 177 -0.41 -2.19 0.81
C ALA A 177 -0.54 -2.70 2.26
N ARG A 178 -1.61 -3.44 2.56
CA ARG A 178 -1.89 -3.95 3.92
C ARG A 178 -1.11 -5.23 4.30
N GLN A 179 -0.93 -6.17 3.37
CA GLN A 179 -0.16 -7.42 3.57
C GLN A 179 1.31 -7.14 3.88
N GLN A 180 1.83 -6.01 3.40
CA GLN A 180 3.19 -5.56 3.71
C GLN A 180 3.24 -4.48 4.81
N ARG A 181 2.16 -4.27 5.57
CA ARG A 181 2.04 -3.25 6.64
C ARG A 181 2.38 -1.82 6.21
N HIS A 182 2.24 -1.49 4.93
CA HIS A 182 2.48 -0.12 4.51
C HIS A 182 1.21 0.73 4.66
N ASP A 183 1.27 1.64 5.62
CA ASP A 183 0.18 2.55 5.91
C ASP A 183 0.04 3.63 4.83
N ILE A 184 -1.19 3.97 4.48
CA ILE A 184 -1.48 5.13 3.64
C ILE A 184 -1.84 6.29 4.57
N TYR A 185 -1.20 7.42 4.34
CA TYR A 185 -1.37 8.62 5.14
C TYR A 185 -2.04 9.72 4.31
N SER A 186 -2.90 10.51 4.95
CA SER A 186 -3.42 11.76 4.41
C SER A 186 -2.40 12.89 4.50
N PHE A 187 -2.60 14.00 3.78
CA PHE A 187 -1.70 15.16 3.83
C PHE A 187 -1.50 15.76 5.23
N ASN A 188 -2.46 15.60 6.14
CA ASN A 188 -2.33 15.96 7.56
C ASN A 188 -1.78 14.82 8.45
N ASN A 189 -1.08 13.85 7.85
CA ASN A 189 -0.33 12.78 8.50
C ASN A 189 -1.19 11.80 9.33
N ARG A 190 -2.44 11.57 8.93
CA ARG A 190 -3.35 10.62 9.59
C ARG A 190 -3.37 9.31 8.82
N ASN A 191 -3.27 8.18 9.53
CA ASN A 191 -3.30 6.86 8.92
C ASN A 191 -4.74 6.47 8.56
N ILE A 192 -5.06 6.39 7.27
CA ILE A 192 -6.44 6.17 6.80
C ILE A 192 -7.02 4.81 7.22
N PHE A 193 -6.19 3.82 7.55
CA PHE A 193 -6.66 2.49 7.98
C PHE A 193 -7.27 2.51 9.38
N ASN A 194 -6.69 3.29 10.29
CA ASN A 194 -7.06 3.26 11.72
C ASN A 194 -7.88 4.49 12.13
N ASP A 195 -7.97 5.49 11.26
CA ASP A 195 -8.60 6.75 11.59
C ASP A 195 -10.12 6.76 11.35
N ILE A 196 -10.88 7.29 12.31
CA ILE A 196 -12.34 7.35 12.28
C ILE A 196 -12.91 8.27 11.20
N VAL A 197 -12.13 9.23 10.69
CA VAL A 197 -12.59 10.17 9.63
C VAL A 197 -12.88 9.45 8.32
N TRP A 198 -12.26 8.29 8.07
CA TRP A 198 -12.60 7.42 6.95
C TRP A 198 -13.32 6.17 7.47
N PRO A 199 -14.62 6.24 7.78
CA PRO A 199 -15.34 5.08 8.30
C PRO A 199 -15.37 3.93 7.28
N GLN A 200 -15.45 4.26 5.99
CA GLN A 200 -15.36 3.32 4.88
C GLN A 200 -13.91 3.24 4.38
N LYS A 201 -13.31 2.06 4.49
CA LYS A 201 -11.92 1.80 4.06
C LYS A 201 -11.89 1.40 2.60
N VAL A 202 -12.36 2.29 1.73
CA VAL A 202 -12.43 2.10 0.28
C VAL A 202 -11.82 3.30 -0.43
N VAL A 203 -11.22 3.10 -1.60
CA VAL A 203 -10.56 4.14 -2.42
C VAL A 203 -11.28 4.28 -3.75
N TRP A 204 -11.78 5.46 -4.08
CA TRP A 204 -12.31 5.74 -5.41
C TRP A 204 -11.21 5.67 -6.47
N HIS A 205 -11.51 5.07 -7.62
CA HIS A 205 -10.60 5.12 -8.78
C HIS A 205 -11.29 5.09 -10.15
N GLY A 206 -12.47 4.48 -10.29
CA GLY A 206 -13.27 4.51 -11.52
C GLY A 206 -12.62 3.82 -12.73
N ALA A 207 -11.71 2.87 -12.46
CA ALA A 207 -10.96 2.16 -13.49
C ALA A 207 -11.12 0.65 -13.32
N GLY A 208 -10.85 -0.12 -14.37
CA GLY A 208 -10.75 -1.57 -14.29
C GLY A 208 -9.37 -2.05 -13.79
N PRO A 209 -9.15 -3.38 -13.74
CA PRO A 209 -7.92 -3.97 -13.20
C PRO A 209 -6.63 -3.57 -13.91
N SER A 210 -6.70 -3.13 -15.18
CA SER A 210 -5.54 -2.69 -15.95
C SER A 210 -5.41 -1.16 -15.98
N GLY A 211 -6.23 -0.44 -15.21
CA GLY A 211 -6.25 1.02 -15.16
C GLY A 211 -7.05 1.68 -16.28
N GLU A 212 -7.72 0.90 -17.12
CA GLU A 212 -8.63 1.40 -18.14
C GLU A 212 -9.85 2.07 -17.52
N ARG A 213 -10.28 3.21 -18.05
CA ARG A 213 -11.42 3.96 -17.52
C ARG A 213 -12.73 3.17 -17.69
N GLN A 214 -13.56 3.15 -16.65
CA GLN A 214 -14.90 2.57 -16.68
C GLN A 214 -15.93 3.69 -16.79
N LEU A 215 -16.29 4.07 -18.02
CA LEU A 215 -17.15 5.23 -18.30
C LEU A 215 -18.56 5.11 -17.70
N ASP A 216 -19.01 3.89 -17.40
CA ASP A 216 -20.30 3.61 -16.78
C ASP A 216 -20.21 3.49 -15.25
N SER A 217 -19.01 3.64 -14.67
CA SER A 217 -18.76 3.39 -13.24
C SER A 217 -17.72 4.34 -12.65
N TYR A 218 -17.94 5.64 -12.83
CA TYR A 218 -17.12 6.73 -12.29
C TYR A 218 -17.95 7.93 -11.81
N CYS A 219 -19.16 7.67 -11.29
CA CYS A 219 -20.06 8.67 -10.70
C CYS A 219 -20.34 9.88 -11.64
N ASP A 220 -20.70 9.61 -12.89
CA ASP A 220 -20.91 10.61 -13.95
C ASP A 220 -19.72 11.56 -14.13
N ALA A 221 -18.50 11.02 -14.15
CA ALA A 221 -17.25 11.77 -14.16
C ALA A 221 -17.02 12.59 -12.87
N TRP A 222 -17.39 11.98 -11.73
CA TRP A 222 -17.23 12.48 -10.38
C TRP A 222 -18.04 13.75 -10.08
N THR A 223 -19.23 13.85 -10.67
CA THR A 223 -20.17 14.99 -10.47
C THR A 223 -21.52 14.56 -9.93
N SER A 224 -21.67 13.30 -9.50
CA SER A 224 -22.93 12.79 -8.99
C SER A 224 -22.75 11.91 -7.77
N SER A 225 -23.55 12.18 -6.74
CA SER A 225 -23.70 11.34 -5.56
C SER A 225 -25.04 10.60 -5.54
N ASP A 226 -25.76 10.54 -6.66
CA ASP A 226 -27.04 9.84 -6.76
C ASP A 226 -26.83 8.34 -6.48
N ALA A 227 -27.73 7.74 -5.71
CA ALA A 227 -27.73 6.31 -5.41
C ALA A 227 -27.82 5.42 -6.67
N LYS A 228 -28.35 5.97 -7.79
CA LYS A 228 -28.43 5.30 -9.09
C LYS A 228 -27.11 5.33 -9.87
N THR A 229 -26.19 6.22 -9.51
CA THR A 229 -24.88 6.29 -10.15
C THR A 229 -23.90 5.38 -9.44
N LEU A 230 -23.05 4.74 -10.22
CA LEU A 230 -22.04 3.80 -9.73
C LEU A 230 -20.65 4.38 -9.94
N GLY A 231 -19.76 4.06 -9.01
CA GLY A 231 -18.33 4.30 -9.09
C GLY A 231 -17.57 3.02 -8.79
N VAL A 232 -16.44 2.79 -9.46
CA VAL A 232 -15.51 1.73 -9.05
C VAL A 232 -14.62 2.23 -7.92
N ALA A 233 -14.57 1.45 -6.84
CA ALA A 233 -13.69 1.65 -5.70
C ALA A 233 -12.92 0.36 -5.36
N ALA A 234 -11.77 0.54 -4.71
CA ALA A 234 -10.94 -0.54 -4.20
C ALA A 234 -11.05 -0.63 -2.66
N SER A 235 -11.36 -1.80 -2.11
CA SER A 235 -11.47 -2.02 -0.67
C SER A 235 -10.12 -2.25 -0.01
N LEU A 236 -9.69 -1.32 0.84
CA LEU A 236 -8.45 -1.32 1.63
C LEU A 236 -8.35 -2.45 2.67
N ILE A 237 -9.45 -3.13 2.97
CA ILE A 237 -9.54 -4.15 4.02
C ILE A 237 -9.97 -5.53 3.50
N ALA A 238 -10.29 -5.67 2.22
CA ALA A 238 -10.71 -6.94 1.64
C ALA A 238 -9.53 -7.92 1.50
N SER A 239 -9.67 -9.11 2.05
CA SER A 239 -8.67 -10.18 1.99
C SER A 239 -8.75 -11.02 0.70
N SER A 240 -9.88 -11.00 -0.01
CA SER A 240 -10.06 -11.76 -1.25
C SER A 240 -10.03 -10.86 -2.50
N PRO A 241 -9.33 -11.28 -3.60
CA PRO A 241 -9.21 -10.49 -4.83
C PRO A 241 -10.54 -10.10 -5.47
N SER A 242 -11.53 -10.99 -5.41
CA SER A 242 -12.88 -10.75 -5.94
C SER A 242 -13.65 -9.66 -5.18
N HIS A 243 -13.35 -9.43 -3.91
CA HIS A 243 -13.97 -8.39 -3.09
C HIS A 243 -13.14 -7.11 -3.02
N GLN A 244 -11.96 -7.07 -3.64
CA GLN A 244 -11.13 -5.89 -3.61
C GLN A 244 -11.63 -4.81 -4.56
N GLN A 245 -12.22 -5.16 -5.69
CA GLN A 245 -12.86 -4.21 -6.59
C GLN A 245 -14.37 -4.26 -6.39
N GLN A 246 -14.95 -3.13 -6.01
CA GLN A 246 -16.39 -3.03 -5.72
C GLN A 246 -16.97 -1.84 -6.47
N GLN A 247 -18.18 -2.02 -7.01
CA GLN A 247 -18.99 -0.88 -7.43
C GLN A 247 -19.71 -0.34 -6.19
N GLN A 248 -19.58 0.96 -5.96
CA GLN A 248 -20.28 1.66 -4.89
C GLN A 248 -21.19 2.72 -5.47
N THR A 249 -22.30 2.99 -4.77
CA THR A 249 -23.21 4.07 -5.15
C THR A 249 -22.56 5.42 -4.89
N GLY A 250 -22.89 6.43 -5.68
CA GLY A 250 -22.28 7.76 -5.58
C GLY A 250 -22.49 8.44 -4.21
N GLY A 251 -23.50 8.02 -3.44
CA GLY A 251 -23.76 8.54 -2.09
C GLY A 251 -22.75 8.06 -1.03
N GLY A 252 -22.00 6.99 -1.30
CA GLY A 252 -20.97 6.48 -0.39
C GLY A 252 -19.75 7.39 -0.32
N GLY A 253 -19.26 7.67 0.88
CA GLY A 253 -17.99 8.37 1.07
C GLY A 253 -16.81 7.39 0.98
N ALA A 254 -15.82 7.69 0.15
CA ALA A 254 -14.59 6.91 0.04
C ALA A 254 -13.34 7.80 0.06
N VAL A 255 -12.19 7.17 0.25
CA VAL A 255 -10.88 7.83 0.20
C VAL A 255 -10.59 8.24 -1.24
N ALA A 256 -10.26 9.51 -1.45
CA ALA A 256 -9.68 9.99 -2.70
C ALA A 256 -8.16 10.18 -2.52
N ASN A 257 -7.39 9.50 -3.36
CA ASN A 257 -5.93 9.53 -3.31
C ASN A 257 -5.34 10.53 -4.32
N CYS A 258 -4.13 10.98 -4.05
CA CYS A 258 -3.40 11.97 -4.82
C CYS A 258 -1.98 11.47 -5.14
N TRP A 259 -1.45 11.94 -6.27
CA TRP A 259 -0.16 11.55 -6.81
C TRP A 259 0.64 12.74 -7.37
N PRO A 260 1.97 12.82 -7.23
CA PRO A 260 2.75 13.89 -7.83
C PRO A 260 2.71 13.79 -9.37
N ARG A 261 2.25 14.87 -10.01
CA ARG A 261 2.58 15.21 -11.38
C ARG A 261 4.08 15.36 -11.48
N THR A 262 4.70 14.42 -12.16
CA THR A 262 6.09 14.52 -12.52
C THR A 262 6.26 15.65 -13.54
N SER A 263 6.97 16.69 -13.13
CA SER A 263 7.45 17.76 -14.00
C SER A 263 8.81 17.34 -14.51
N SER A 264 9.07 17.51 -15.81
CA SER A 264 10.37 17.34 -16.46
C SER A 264 11.45 18.33 -15.99
N ARG A 265 11.26 18.96 -14.82
CA ARG A 265 12.21 19.86 -14.16
C ARG A 265 12.31 19.51 -12.68
N VAL A 266 12.77 18.29 -12.38
CA VAL A 266 13.60 18.14 -11.19
C VAL A 266 14.99 18.55 -11.64
N ARG A 267 15.28 19.86 -11.57
CA ARG A 267 16.68 20.27 -11.42
C ARG A 267 17.11 19.61 -10.11
N ILE A 268 18.08 18.72 -10.22
CA ILE A 268 18.95 18.39 -9.10
C ILE A 268 19.53 19.73 -8.67
N ASP A 269 18.99 20.33 -7.60
CA ASP A 269 19.71 21.40 -6.93
C ASP A 269 20.89 20.72 -6.26
N SER A 270 22.01 20.78 -6.94
CA SER A 270 23.35 20.56 -6.42
C SER A 270 23.63 21.65 -5.38
N SER A 271 22.96 21.62 -4.24
CA SER A 271 23.32 22.44 -3.07
C SER A 271 23.85 21.53 -1.97
N SER A 272 24.81 20.68 -2.33
CA SER A 272 25.92 20.32 -1.46
C SER A 272 27.17 20.98 -2.04
N CYS A 273 27.21 22.32 -1.95
CA CYS A 273 28.49 23.01 -1.95
C CYS A 273 28.98 22.99 -0.50
N ALA A 274 30.02 22.19 -0.31
CA ALA A 274 30.89 22.13 0.85
C ALA A 274 30.96 23.45 1.64
N SER A 275 30.65 23.35 2.93
CA SER A 275 31.20 24.24 3.96
C SER A 275 32.73 24.16 3.88
N LYS A 276 33.33 25.16 3.23
CA LYS A 276 34.77 25.37 3.22
C LYS A 276 35.22 25.73 4.66
N PRO A 277 36.24 25.08 5.23
CA PRO A 277 36.71 25.41 6.57
C PRO A 277 37.41 26.78 6.60
N PRO A 278 37.46 27.46 7.76
CA PRO A 278 38.12 28.76 7.89
C PRO A 278 39.63 28.61 7.71
N ALA A 279 40.21 29.47 6.88
CA ALA A 279 41.66 29.55 6.70
C ALA A 279 42.33 30.06 7.98
N LYS A 280 43.32 29.31 8.47
CA LYS A 280 44.31 29.75 9.47
C LYS A 280 45.63 30.12 8.77
N GLY A 281 46.24 31.23 9.20
CA GLY A 281 47.69 31.50 9.14
C GLY A 281 48.06 32.86 8.52
N SER A 282 48.28 33.94 9.29
CA SER A 282 49.54 34.41 9.94
C SER A 282 50.29 35.48 9.09
N PRO A 283 51.31 36.22 9.60
CA PRO A 283 51.31 37.37 10.52
C PRO A 283 51.89 38.67 9.81
N PRO A 284 52.25 39.79 10.49
CA PRO A 284 52.44 41.09 9.84
C PRO A 284 53.86 41.33 9.31
N VAL A 285 53.99 42.18 8.30
CA VAL A 285 55.27 42.78 7.87
C VAL A 285 55.15 44.30 7.85
N ALA A 286 56.08 44.93 8.56
CA ALA A 286 56.30 46.37 8.63
C ALA A 286 57.21 46.86 7.50
N VAL A 287 56.90 48.04 6.95
CA VAL A 287 57.80 49.00 6.27
C VAL A 287 57.08 50.35 6.45
N GLY A 288 57.60 51.39 7.13
CA GLY A 288 58.85 52.09 6.89
C GLY A 288 58.53 53.40 6.16
N GLY A 289 58.43 54.50 6.90
CA GLY A 289 58.16 55.87 6.45
C GLY A 289 58.00 56.81 7.63
#